data_AF-A8FI54-F1
#
_entry.id   AF-A8FI54-F1
#
_cell.length_a   1.000
_cell.length_b   1.000
_cell.length_c   1.000
_cell.angle_alpha   90.00
_cell.angle_beta   90.00
_cell.angle_gamma   90.00
#
_symmetry.space_group_name_H-M   'P 1'
#
loop_
_entity.id
_entity.type
_entity.pdbx_description
1 polymer ?
#
loop_
_entity_poly.entity_id
_entity_poly.type
_entity_poly.pdbx_seq_one_letter_code
_entity_poly.pdbx_strand_id
1 'polypeptide(L)'
;MKKYLILILTLSLFMLSACSLEPPEWAKSTKDGKKKDIKIGLSISTLNNPFFVSLKNGVTKEAKKLGIEVVIADAQNDSAKQTSDVEDLIQQGVDALLINPADSSAISTAVESANASDIPVITLDRSAESGKVEALVASDNVKGGEMAANFIIDKVGKGAKVAELEGVPGASATRERGKGFHQIADKDLKVTAKQAADFDRTKGLNVMENLLQGNPDIKAVFAHNDEMALGALEAIQSSGKDILVVGFDGNEDALNSIKAGKLSATVAQQPELIGKLAVGAASDVLKGKKVEKNIAAPLKLEQKK
;
A
#
# COMPACT_ATOMS: atom_id res chain seq x y z
N MET A 1 -89.15 51.85 -31.01
CA MET A 1 -89.64 50.45 -31.15
C MET A 1 -88.47 49.56 -30.67
N LYS A 2 -88.57 48.70 -29.64
CA LYS A 2 -89.29 47.39 -29.58
C LYS A 2 -88.96 46.53 -30.83
N LYS A 3 -88.34 45.34 -30.79
CA LYS A 3 -87.72 44.44 -29.75
C LYS A 3 -86.45 43.83 -30.43
N TYR A 4 -85.50 43.07 -29.87
CA TYR A 4 -85.24 42.35 -28.60
C TYR A 4 -83.76 42.65 -28.15
N LEU A 5 -83.08 42.14 -27.11
CA LEU A 5 -83.19 41.04 -26.13
C LEU A 5 -82.79 39.60 -26.56
N ILE A 6 -81.51 39.24 -26.38
CA ILE A 6 -81.05 37.92 -25.88
C ILE A 6 -79.82 38.15 -24.98
N LEU A 7 -79.70 37.35 -23.92
CA LEU A 7 -78.67 37.44 -22.88
C LEU A 7 -77.97 36.08 -22.77
N ILE A 8 -76.64 36.04 -22.80
CA ILE A 8 -75.85 34.88 -22.38
C ILE A 8 -74.81 35.37 -21.37
N LEU A 9 -74.96 34.94 -20.12
CA LEU A 9 -74.14 35.30 -18.98
C LEU A 9 -73.30 34.09 -18.56
N THR A 10 -72.10 33.93 -19.11
CA THR A 10 -71.16 32.87 -18.70
C THR A 10 -70.27 33.36 -17.56
N LEU A 11 -70.78 33.22 -16.33
CA LEU A 11 -70.02 33.43 -15.10
C LEU A 11 -69.38 32.09 -14.67
N SER A 12 -68.05 31.96 -14.80
CA SER A 12 -67.36 30.72 -14.40
C SER A 12 -65.92 30.95 -13.92
N LEU A 13 -65.78 30.91 -12.58
CA LEU A 13 -64.58 30.65 -11.77
C LEU A 13 -63.29 31.47 -12.02
N PHE A 14 -62.93 32.25 -11.00
CA PHE A 14 -61.53 32.42 -10.62
C PHE A 14 -60.92 31.05 -10.29
N MET A 15 -59.74 30.76 -10.86
CA MET A 15 -58.79 29.80 -10.28
C MET A 15 -57.57 30.60 -9.82
N LEU A 16 -57.41 30.72 -8.50
CA LEU A 16 -56.19 31.29 -7.90
C LEU A 16 -55.10 30.22 -7.95
N SER A 17 -54.28 30.24 -9.00
CA SER A 17 -53.04 29.45 -9.08
C SER A 17 -52.02 29.99 -8.08
N ALA A 18 -52.11 29.51 -6.84
CA ALA A 18 -51.15 29.78 -5.78
C ALA A 18 -49.73 29.39 -6.21
N CYS A 19 -48.73 30.16 -5.74
CA CYS A 19 -47.33 29.94 -6.06
C CYS A 19 -46.83 28.61 -5.48
N SER A 20 -46.80 27.56 -6.30
CA SER A 20 -46.03 26.35 -5.97
C SER A 20 -44.55 26.66 -6.08
N LEU A 21 -43.83 26.59 -4.96
CA LEU A 21 -42.37 26.70 -4.90
C LEU A 21 -41.67 25.35 -5.18
N GLU A 22 -42.25 24.51 -6.03
CA GLU A 22 -41.54 23.36 -6.58
C GLU A 22 -40.57 23.80 -7.68
N PRO A 23 -39.28 23.42 -7.61
CA PRO A 23 -38.37 23.58 -8.73
C PRO A 23 -38.88 22.86 -9.98
N PRO A 24 -38.67 23.41 -11.19
CA PRO A 24 -39.06 22.77 -12.43
C PRO A 24 -38.37 21.41 -12.58
N GLU A 25 -38.94 20.52 -13.38
CA GLU A 25 -38.59 19.09 -13.39
C GLU A 25 -37.10 18.82 -13.72
N TRP A 26 -36.47 19.69 -14.54
CA TRP A 26 -35.03 19.64 -14.84
C TRP A 26 -34.10 20.04 -13.68
N ALA A 27 -34.63 20.71 -12.65
CA ALA A 27 -33.91 21.07 -11.43
C ALA A 27 -34.10 20.04 -10.29
N LYS A 28 -34.98 19.04 -10.47
CA LYS A 28 -35.06 17.88 -9.58
C LYS A 28 -33.90 16.94 -9.95
N SER A 29 -32.89 16.87 -9.08
CA SER A 29 -31.76 15.94 -9.29
C SER A 29 -32.26 14.50 -9.33
N THR A 30 -32.31 13.91 -10.53
CA THR A 30 -32.52 12.48 -10.69
C THR A 30 -31.30 11.76 -10.12
N LYS A 31 -31.47 11.11 -8.98
CA LYS A 31 -30.60 9.99 -8.59
C LYS A 31 -30.94 8.80 -9.50
N ASP A 32 -30.59 8.94 -10.78
CA ASP A 32 -30.69 7.87 -11.75
C ASP A 32 -29.89 6.68 -11.25
N GLY A 33 -30.57 5.56 -10.99
CA GLY A 33 -30.00 4.34 -10.43
C GLY A 33 -29.06 3.58 -11.37
N LYS A 34 -28.51 4.24 -12.39
CA LYS A 34 -27.37 3.71 -13.14
C LYS A 34 -26.20 3.61 -12.17
N LYS A 35 -25.57 2.44 -12.11
CA LYS A 35 -24.22 2.37 -11.57
C LYS A 35 -23.36 3.32 -12.40
N LYS A 36 -22.69 4.28 -11.76
CA LYS A 36 -21.49 4.86 -12.37
C LYS A 36 -20.48 3.73 -12.46
N ASP A 37 -19.93 3.49 -13.64
CA ASP A 37 -18.82 2.57 -13.80
C ASP A 37 -17.60 3.22 -13.14
N ILE A 38 -17.29 2.78 -11.91
CA ILE A 38 -16.23 3.37 -11.08
C ILE A 38 -14.89 2.91 -11.63
N LYS A 39 -13.97 3.85 -11.85
CA LYS A 39 -12.59 3.58 -12.28
C LYS A 39 -11.61 3.94 -11.18
N ILE A 40 -10.69 3.04 -10.84
CA ILE A 40 -9.63 3.28 -9.87
C ILE A 40 -8.27 3.19 -10.56
N GLY A 41 -7.39 4.15 -10.29
CA GLY A 41 -5.98 4.06 -10.66
C GLY A 41 -5.18 3.34 -9.58
N LEU A 42 -4.36 2.35 -9.96
CA LEU A 42 -3.35 1.74 -9.13
C LEU A 42 -1.96 2.13 -9.63
N SER A 43 -1.27 3.01 -8.91
CA SER A 43 0.15 3.29 -9.10
C SER A 43 0.96 2.45 -8.11
N ILE A 44 1.84 1.57 -8.60
CA ILE A 44 2.60 0.62 -7.77
C ILE A 44 4.11 0.76 -7.98
N SER A 45 4.92 0.63 -6.91
CA SER A 45 6.34 0.98 -7.01
C SER A 45 7.10 0.08 -7.98
N THR A 46 6.81 -1.22 -8.00
CA THR A 46 7.35 -2.16 -8.99
C THR A 46 6.48 -3.41 -9.13
N LEU A 47 6.45 -4.05 -10.30
CA LEU A 47 5.98 -5.44 -10.44
C LEU A 47 7.11 -6.48 -10.49
N ASN A 48 8.37 -6.08 -10.33
CA ASN A 48 9.53 -6.99 -10.30
C ASN A 48 9.70 -7.73 -8.94
N ASN A 49 8.80 -7.51 -7.97
CA ASN A 49 8.83 -8.16 -6.66
C ASN A 49 7.52 -8.95 -6.41
N PRO A 50 7.59 -10.23 -5.98
CA PRO A 50 6.40 -11.07 -5.73
C PRO A 50 5.36 -10.47 -4.77
N PHE A 51 5.79 -9.68 -3.78
CA PHE A 51 4.91 -9.02 -2.82
C PHE A 51 3.95 -8.04 -3.54
N PHE A 52 4.47 -7.20 -4.43
CA PHE A 52 3.67 -6.21 -5.17
C PHE A 52 2.82 -6.84 -6.28
N VAL A 53 3.28 -7.93 -6.90
CA VAL A 53 2.43 -8.76 -7.77
C VAL A 53 1.22 -9.29 -6.98
N SER A 54 1.44 -9.75 -5.75
CA SER A 54 0.38 -10.27 -4.87
C SER A 54 -0.57 -9.16 -4.38
N LEU A 55 -0.06 -7.95 -4.13
CA LEU A 55 -0.85 -6.78 -3.78
C LEU A 55 -1.77 -6.35 -4.93
N LYS A 56 -1.22 -6.24 -6.15
CA LYS A 56 -1.98 -6.01 -7.39
C LYS A 56 -3.06 -7.06 -7.60
N ASN A 57 -2.76 -8.33 -7.33
CA ASN A 57 -3.73 -9.42 -7.40
C ASN A 57 -4.87 -9.21 -6.37
N GLY A 58 -4.56 -8.75 -5.15
CA GLY A 58 -5.57 -8.36 -4.15
C GLY A 58 -6.50 -7.24 -4.63
N VAL A 59 -5.92 -6.15 -5.16
CA VAL A 59 -6.68 -5.01 -5.74
C VAL A 59 -7.62 -5.48 -6.85
N THR A 60 -7.08 -6.10 -7.89
CA THR A 60 -7.85 -6.52 -9.08
C THR A 60 -8.94 -7.56 -8.75
N LYS A 61 -8.67 -8.48 -7.82
CA LYS A 61 -9.58 -9.52 -7.34
C LYS A 61 -10.75 -8.95 -6.53
N GLU A 62 -10.56 -7.87 -5.76
CA GLU A 62 -11.67 -7.21 -5.05
C GLU A 62 -12.44 -6.25 -5.96
N ALA A 63 -11.74 -5.45 -6.77
CA ALA A 63 -12.37 -4.52 -7.70
C ALA A 63 -13.32 -5.24 -8.67
N LYS A 64 -12.91 -6.41 -9.20
CA LYS A 64 -13.74 -7.27 -10.04
C LYS A 64 -15.02 -7.77 -9.35
N LYS A 65 -15.02 -7.99 -8.02
CA LYS A 65 -16.24 -8.38 -7.27
C LYS A 65 -17.21 -7.20 -7.12
N LEU A 66 -16.68 -5.99 -6.95
CA LEU A 66 -17.47 -4.77 -6.77
C LEU A 66 -17.99 -4.20 -8.11
N GLY A 67 -17.40 -4.62 -9.23
CA GLY A 67 -17.70 -4.07 -10.56
C GLY A 67 -16.97 -2.75 -10.82
N ILE A 68 -15.72 -2.66 -10.36
CA ILE A 68 -14.85 -1.49 -10.47
C ILE A 68 -13.77 -1.78 -11.54
N GLU A 69 -13.57 -0.84 -12.46
CA GLU A 69 -12.45 -0.85 -13.41
C GLU A 69 -11.14 -0.47 -12.69
N VAL A 70 -10.03 -1.12 -13.02
CA VAL A 70 -8.71 -0.77 -12.49
C VAL A 70 -7.73 -0.53 -13.63
N VAL A 71 -7.22 0.71 -13.71
CA VAL A 71 -6.06 1.04 -14.55
C VAL A 71 -4.82 0.91 -13.69
N ILE A 72 -3.78 0.24 -14.19
CA ILE A 72 -2.59 -0.11 -13.40
C ILE A 72 -1.35 0.47 -14.08
N ALA A 73 -0.57 1.24 -13.32
CA ALA A 73 0.72 1.77 -13.73
C ALA A 73 1.82 1.23 -12.81
N ASP A 74 2.87 0.68 -13.41
CA ASP A 74 4.07 0.17 -12.74
C ASP A 74 5.19 1.22 -12.85
N ALA A 75 5.62 1.76 -11.72
CA ALA A 75 6.67 2.77 -11.66
C ALA A 75 8.09 2.21 -11.88
N GLN A 76 8.29 0.89 -11.86
CA GLN A 76 9.59 0.24 -12.08
C GLN A 76 10.70 0.71 -11.11
N ASN A 77 10.31 1.16 -9.92
CA ASN A 77 11.07 1.85 -8.86
C ASN A 77 11.63 3.24 -9.25
N ASP A 78 11.21 3.83 -10.37
CA ASP A 78 11.51 5.21 -10.73
C ASP A 78 10.41 6.15 -10.19
N SER A 79 10.80 7.11 -9.34
CA SER A 79 9.85 8.05 -8.71
C SER A 79 9.40 9.19 -9.64
N ALA A 80 10.22 9.56 -10.63
CA ALA A 80 9.82 10.53 -11.65
C ALA A 80 8.83 9.88 -12.62
N LYS A 81 9.06 8.61 -13.00
CA LYS A 81 8.05 7.80 -13.72
C LYS A 81 6.77 7.67 -12.90
N GLN A 82 6.86 7.38 -11.59
CA GLN A 82 5.65 7.26 -10.75
C GLN A 82 4.81 8.54 -10.71
N THR A 83 5.47 9.71 -10.72
CA THR A 83 4.78 11.01 -10.79
C THR A 83 3.99 11.13 -12.10
N SER A 84 4.64 10.90 -13.26
CA SER A 84 3.98 10.91 -14.57
C SER A 84 2.85 9.87 -14.67
N ASP A 85 3.08 8.66 -14.16
CA ASP A 85 2.08 7.58 -14.10
C ASP A 85 0.81 8.01 -13.34
N VAL A 86 0.94 8.81 -12.28
CA VAL A 86 -0.20 9.33 -11.51
C VAL A 86 -0.89 10.48 -12.25
N GLU A 87 -0.16 11.41 -12.86
CA GLU A 87 -0.75 12.47 -13.69
C GLU A 87 -1.51 11.91 -14.90
N ASP A 88 -1.03 10.83 -15.52
CA ASP A 88 -1.73 10.12 -16.59
C ASP A 88 -2.99 9.40 -16.09
N LEU A 89 -3.00 8.90 -14.84
CA LEU A 89 -4.20 8.34 -14.22
C LEU A 89 -5.24 9.43 -13.89
N ILE A 90 -4.81 10.60 -13.41
CA ILE A 90 -5.67 11.78 -13.19
C ILE A 90 -6.32 12.20 -14.52
N GLN A 91 -5.53 12.35 -15.59
CA GLN A 91 -6.03 12.69 -16.93
C GLN A 91 -7.01 11.64 -17.51
N GLN A 92 -6.85 10.36 -17.16
CA GLN A 92 -7.78 9.28 -17.54
C GLN A 92 -9.11 9.28 -16.76
N GLY A 93 -9.31 10.22 -15.85
CA GLY A 93 -10.55 10.42 -15.10
C GLY A 93 -10.86 9.27 -14.13
N VAL A 94 -9.84 8.79 -13.40
CA VAL A 94 -10.08 7.84 -12.29
C VAL A 94 -10.85 8.50 -11.16
N ASP A 95 -11.82 7.79 -10.58
CA ASP A 95 -12.59 8.25 -9.43
C ASP A 95 -11.74 8.31 -8.15
N ALA A 96 -10.77 7.40 -8.00
CA ALA A 96 -9.89 7.32 -6.84
C ALA A 96 -8.51 6.76 -7.22
N LEU A 97 -7.50 7.10 -6.42
CA LEU A 97 -6.13 6.64 -6.59
C LEU A 97 -5.69 5.75 -5.42
N LEU A 98 -5.21 4.56 -5.76
CA LEU A 98 -4.47 3.67 -4.88
C LEU A 98 -2.98 3.80 -5.24
N ILE A 99 -2.15 4.25 -4.28
CA ILE A 99 -0.73 4.54 -4.55
C ILE A 99 0.15 3.74 -3.58
N ASN A 100 1.08 2.95 -4.11
CA ASN A 100 2.20 2.37 -3.36
C ASN A 100 3.49 3.11 -3.78
N PRO A 101 3.98 4.07 -2.97
CA PRO A 101 5.13 4.90 -3.33
C PRO A 101 6.43 4.12 -3.52
N ALA A 102 7.23 4.52 -4.52
CA ALA A 102 8.65 4.19 -4.61
C ALA A 102 9.46 4.96 -3.55
N ASP A 103 9.18 6.25 -3.39
CA ASP A 103 9.72 7.13 -2.37
C ASP A 103 8.58 7.92 -1.70
N SER A 104 8.58 7.98 -0.36
CA SER A 104 7.53 8.65 0.43
C SER A 104 7.49 10.16 0.24
N SER A 105 8.63 10.80 0.00
CA SER A 105 8.74 12.25 -0.14
C SER A 105 8.38 12.66 -1.57
N ALA A 106 9.03 12.03 -2.57
CA ALA A 106 8.91 12.38 -3.98
C ALA A 106 7.49 12.20 -4.54
N ILE A 107 6.70 11.24 -4.02
CA ILE A 107 5.31 11.02 -4.45
C ILE A 107 4.36 12.15 -4.03
N SER A 108 4.73 12.99 -3.06
CA SER A 108 3.80 13.90 -2.39
C SER A 108 3.18 14.94 -3.32
N THR A 109 3.93 15.41 -4.33
CA THR A 109 3.42 16.33 -5.35
C THR A 109 2.29 15.70 -6.18
N ALA A 110 2.42 14.42 -6.55
CA ALA A 110 1.38 13.69 -7.27
C ALA A 110 0.14 13.41 -6.41
N VAL A 111 0.30 13.23 -5.10
CA VAL A 111 -0.82 13.18 -4.14
C VAL A 111 -1.53 14.54 -4.10
N GLU A 112 -0.78 15.64 -4.10
CA GLU A 112 -1.32 17.00 -4.10
C GLU A 112 -2.03 17.36 -5.42
N SER A 113 -1.51 16.95 -6.59
CA SER A 113 -2.20 17.04 -7.89
C SER A 113 -3.54 16.30 -7.90
N ALA A 114 -3.57 15.08 -7.35
CA ALA A 114 -4.80 14.31 -7.21
C ALA A 114 -5.81 15.01 -6.29
N ASN A 115 -5.35 15.57 -5.18
CA ASN A 115 -6.20 16.33 -4.26
C ASN A 115 -6.74 17.63 -4.88
N ALA A 116 -5.94 18.34 -5.68
CA ALA A 116 -6.37 19.52 -6.42
C ALA A 116 -7.38 19.19 -7.54
N SER A 117 -7.48 17.92 -7.92
CA SER A 117 -8.45 17.37 -8.87
C SER A 117 -9.68 16.73 -8.19
N ASP A 118 -9.85 16.94 -6.87
CA ASP A 118 -10.86 16.30 -6.00
C ASP A 118 -10.80 14.74 -5.96
N ILE A 119 -9.70 14.12 -6.44
CA ILE A 119 -9.52 12.67 -6.45
C ILE A 119 -8.99 12.20 -5.06
N PRO A 120 -9.73 11.35 -4.33
CA PRO A 120 -9.26 10.76 -3.08
C PRO A 120 -8.10 9.78 -3.31
N VAL A 121 -7.03 9.96 -2.53
CA VAL A 121 -5.84 9.10 -2.54
C VAL A 121 -5.85 8.18 -1.32
N ILE A 122 -5.52 6.90 -1.52
CA ILE A 122 -5.28 5.90 -0.48
C ILE A 122 -3.90 5.30 -0.71
N THR A 123 -3.07 5.28 0.32
CA THR A 123 -1.70 4.73 0.22
C THR A 123 -1.63 3.26 0.64
N LEU A 124 -0.67 2.54 0.07
CA LEU A 124 -0.55 1.09 0.10
C LEU A 124 0.87 0.69 0.51
N ASP A 125 1.02 -0.11 1.58
CA ASP A 125 2.29 -0.64 2.13
C ASP A 125 3.30 0.42 2.65
N ARG A 126 3.36 1.60 2.02
CA ARG A 126 4.24 2.74 2.33
C ARG A 126 3.42 4.03 2.35
N SER A 127 3.78 4.98 3.19
CA SER A 127 3.15 6.30 3.23
C SER A 127 3.71 7.26 2.17
N ALA A 128 2.93 8.27 1.81
CA ALA A 128 3.45 9.56 1.38
C ALA A 128 3.89 10.38 2.61
N GLU A 129 4.64 11.47 2.41
CA GLU A 129 5.07 12.40 3.46
C GLU A 129 4.14 13.62 3.56
N SER A 130 3.73 14.16 2.42
CA SER A 130 2.75 15.26 2.30
C SER A 130 1.57 14.88 1.39
N GLY A 131 0.65 15.83 1.17
CA GLY A 131 -0.64 15.59 0.54
C GLY A 131 -1.71 14.98 1.46
N LYS A 132 -2.98 15.08 1.05
CA LYS A 132 -4.15 14.59 1.78
C LYS A 132 -4.47 13.15 1.37
N VAL A 133 -4.00 12.21 2.18
CA VAL A 133 -4.35 10.78 2.07
C VAL A 133 -5.61 10.46 2.88
N GLU A 134 -6.51 9.66 2.32
CA GLU A 134 -7.74 9.25 3.00
C GLU A 134 -7.55 8.08 3.97
N ALA A 135 -6.78 7.08 3.58
CA ALA A 135 -6.29 6.02 4.46
C ALA A 135 -4.91 5.52 3.98
N LEU A 136 -4.04 5.14 4.91
CA LEU A 136 -2.90 4.25 4.66
C LEU A 136 -3.33 2.81 4.96
N VAL A 137 -3.13 1.89 4.02
CA VAL A 137 -3.35 0.45 4.20
C VAL A 137 -2.00 -0.25 4.20
N ALA A 138 -1.52 -0.63 5.38
CA ALA A 138 -0.18 -1.18 5.57
C ALA A 138 -0.11 -2.11 6.78
N SER A 139 0.96 -2.89 6.88
CA SER A 139 1.31 -3.62 8.09
C SER A 139 1.96 -2.70 9.12
N ASP A 140 1.94 -3.08 10.40
CA ASP A 140 2.72 -2.42 11.45
C ASP A 140 4.21 -2.77 11.33
N ASN A 141 4.89 -2.09 10.39
CA ASN A 141 6.29 -2.31 10.05
C ASN A 141 7.23 -2.14 11.27
N VAL A 142 6.90 -1.24 12.21
CA VAL A 142 7.67 -1.03 13.45
C VAL A 142 7.59 -2.27 14.32
N LYS A 143 6.38 -2.75 14.63
CA LYS A 143 6.20 -4.01 15.37
C LYS A 143 6.81 -5.20 14.63
N GLY A 144 6.81 -5.20 13.31
CA GLY A 144 7.52 -6.20 12.50
C GLY A 144 9.03 -6.20 12.72
N GLY A 145 9.66 -5.03 12.75
CA GLY A 145 11.08 -4.88 13.11
C GLY A 145 11.37 -5.35 14.54
N GLU A 146 10.50 -5.00 15.49
CA GLU A 146 10.58 -5.50 16.88
C GLU A 146 10.49 -7.04 16.93
N MET A 147 9.57 -7.64 16.16
CA MET A 147 9.41 -9.11 16.07
C MET A 147 10.66 -9.79 15.50
N ALA A 148 11.31 -9.21 14.48
CA ALA A 148 12.56 -9.72 13.94
C ALA A 148 13.72 -9.64 14.95
N ALA A 149 13.86 -8.50 15.65
CA ALA A 149 14.91 -8.32 16.67
C ALA A 149 14.74 -9.28 17.86
N ASN A 150 13.53 -9.44 18.39
CA ASN A 150 13.26 -10.37 19.49
C ASN A 150 13.55 -11.83 19.07
N PHE A 151 13.11 -12.26 17.88
CA PHE A 151 13.43 -13.60 17.37
C PHE A 151 14.94 -13.85 17.23
N ILE A 152 15.70 -12.84 16.81
CA ILE A 152 17.17 -12.94 16.74
C ILE A 152 17.76 -13.13 18.14
N ILE A 153 17.35 -12.31 19.13
CA ILE A 153 17.80 -12.44 20.53
C ILE A 153 17.50 -13.83 21.10
N ASP A 154 16.29 -14.36 20.87
CA ASP A 154 15.87 -15.69 21.33
C ASP A 154 16.69 -16.84 20.74
N LYS A 155 17.33 -16.65 19.57
CA LYS A 155 18.03 -17.71 18.83
C LYS A 155 19.56 -17.61 18.90
N VAL A 156 20.15 -16.42 18.92
CA VAL A 156 21.62 -16.22 18.98
C VAL A 156 22.11 -15.61 20.30
N GLY A 157 21.21 -15.21 21.19
CA GLY A 157 21.53 -14.67 22.50
C GLY A 157 21.93 -13.20 22.51
N LYS A 158 21.97 -12.61 23.72
CA LYS A 158 22.29 -11.20 23.92
C LYS A 158 23.76 -10.89 23.66
N GLY A 159 24.03 -9.70 23.12
CA GLY A 159 25.37 -9.21 22.78
C GLY A 159 25.97 -9.80 21.50
N ALA A 160 25.23 -10.65 20.78
CA ALA A 160 25.63 -11.21 19.49
C ALA A 160 25.82 -10.12 18.42
N LYS A 161 26.83 -10.31 17.55
CA LYS A 161 27.07 -9.44 16.39
C LYS A 161 26.07 -9.76 15.29
N VAL A 162 25.41 -8.74 14.76
CA VAL A 162 24.36 -8.88 13.73
C VAL A 162 24.55 -7.87 12.59
N ALA A 163 24.02 -8.21 11.42
CA ALA A 163 23.90 -7.31 10.29
C ALA A 163 22.44 -6.94 9.99
N GLU A 164 22.26 -5.82 9.32
CA GLU A 164 20.98 -5.35 8.80
C GLU A 164 21.10 -5.04 7.29
N LEU A 165 20.19 -5.60 6.49
CA LEU A 165 20.03 -5.28 5.08
C LEU A 165 18.77 -4.45 4.89
N GLU A 166 18.94 -3.16 4.64
CA GLU A 166 17.84 -2.20 4.55
C GLU A 166 17.19 -2.20 3.16
N GLY A 167 15.90 -1.91 3.12
CA GLY A 167 15.16 -1.67 1.88
C GLY A 167 15.54 -0.36 1.18
N VAL A 168 14.69 0.08 0.26
CA VAL A 168 14.83 1.40 -0.39
C VAL A 168 14.73 2.50 0.69
N PRO A 169 15.74 3.37 0.91
CA PRO A 169 15.73 4.35 2.00
C PRO A 169 14.55 5.33 1.97
N GLY A 170 14.08 5.65 0.75
CA GLY A 170 12.93 6.48 0.48
C GLY A 170 11.57 5.91 0.93
N ALA A 171 11.46 4.60 1.12
CA ALA A 171 10.21 3.95 1.50
C ALA A 171 9.95 4.00 3.02
N SER A 172 8.74 4.38 3.44
CA SER A 172 8.39 4.43 4.87
C SER A 172 8.57 3.06 5.56
N ALA A 173 8.21 1.97 4.88
CA ALA A 173 8.42 0.60 5.34
C ALA A 173 9.87 0.30 5.75
N THR A 174 10.88 0.80 5.02
CA THR A 174 12.30 0.66 5.38
C THR A 174 12.60 1.37 6.70
N ARG A 175 12.19 2.63 6.81
CA ARG A 175 12.42 3.47 8.00
C ARG A 175 11.71 2.89 9.23
N GLU A 176 10.50 2.37 9.06
CA GLU A 176 9.69 1.76 10.10
C GLU A 176 10.25 0.40 10.56
N ARG A 177 10.64 -0.50 9.63
CA ARG A 177 11.27 -1.80 9.93
C ARG A 177 12.59 -1.61 10.68
N GLY A 178 13.46 -0.72 10.18
CA GLY A 178 14.73 -0.40 10.83
C GLY A 178 14.54 0.25 12.21
N LYS A 179 13.60 1.19 12.35
CA LYS A 179 13.25 1.80 13.65
C LYS A 179 12.82 0.74 14.68
N GLY A 180 11.90 -0.14 14.30
CA GLY A 180 11.42 -1.23 15.17
C GLY A 180 12.51 -2.22 15.54
N PHE A 181 13.39 -2.55 14.60
CA PHE A 181 14.56 -3.39 14.85
C PHE A 181 15.51 -2.75 15.87
N HIS A 182 15.97 -1.51 15.63
CA HIS A 182 16.86 -0.77 16.53
C HIS A 182 16.27 -0.51 17.93
N GLN A 183 14.95 -0.29 18.04
CA GLN A 183 14.25 -0.14 19.32
C GLN A 183 14.47 -1.32 20.29
N ILE A 184 14.85 -2.49 19.79
CA ILE A 184 15.16 -3.70 20.56
C ILE A 184 16.65 -4.06 20.43
N ALA A 185 17.18 -4.11 19.20
CA ALA A 185 18.52 -4.57 18.88
C ALA A 185 19.63 -3.73 19.55
N ASP A 186 19.49 -2.40 19.64
CA ASP A 186 20.56 -1.54 20.18
C ASP A 186 20.74 -1.67 21.71
N LYS A 187 19.81 -2.36 22.39
CA LYS A 187 19.87 -2.67 23.82
C LYS A 187 20.51 -4.02 24.11
N ASP A 188 20.22 -5.00 23.26
CA ASP A 188 20.43 -6.43 23.53
C ASP A 188 21.29 -7.17 22.50
N LEU A 189 21.63 -6.55 21.37
CA LEU A 189 22.50 -7.09 20.31
C LEU A 189 23.65 -6.11 20.02
N LYS A 190 24.47 -6.42 19.01
CA LYS A 190 25.48 -5.52 18.46
C LYS A 190 25.31 -5.45 16.95
N VAL A 191 24.60 -4.45 16.45
CA VAL A 191 24.51 -4.19 15.00
C VAL A 191 25.89 -3.71 14.52
N THR A 192 26.66 -4.60 13.90
CA THR A 192 28.03 -4.30 13.44
C THR A 192 28.08 -3.89 11.98
N ALA A 193 27.03 -4.15 11.21
CA ALA A 193 26.88 -3.73 9.84
C ALA A 193 25.41 -3.40 9.52
N LYS A 194 25.21 -2.36 8.72
CA LYS A 194 23.91 -1.85 8.29
C LYS A 194 24.09 -1.24 6.90
N GLN A 195 23.41 -1.76 5.88
CA GLN A 195 23.58 -1.31 4.50
C GLN A 195 22.33 -1.57 3.67
N ALA A 196 21.97 -0.62 2.79
CA ALA A 196 20.85 -0.76 1.89
C ALA A 196 21.13 -1.77 0.75
N ALA A 197 20.12 -2.59 0.47
CA ALA A 197 20.04 -3.48 -0.69
C ALA A 197 18.71 -3.30 -1.46
N ASP A 198 17.99 -2.20 -1.22
CA ASP A 198 16.89 -1.69 -2.05
C ASP A 198 15.71 -2.67 -2.32
N PHE A 199 15.44 -3.59 -1.38
CA PHE A 199 14.45 -4.66 -1.52
C PHE A 199 14.71 -5.66 -2.67
N ASP A 200 15.93 -5.71 -3.20
CA ASP A 200 16.34 -6.51 -4.36
C ASP A 200 17.19 -7.75 -3.98
N ARG A 201 16.91 -8.89 -4.61
CA ARG A 201 17.58 -10.18 -4.32
C ARG A 201 19.06 -10.18 -4.68
N THR A 202 19.44 -9.55 -5.80
CA THR A 202 20.83 -9.52 -6.28
C THR A 202 21.68 -8.57 -5.44
N LYS A 203 21.13 -7.42 -5.06
CA LYS A 203 21.76 -6.50 -4.10
C LYS A 203 21.87 -7.14 -2.72
N GLY A 204 20.86 -7.89 -2.26
CA GLY A 204 20.92 -8.62 -1.00
C GLY A 204 22.09 -9.61 -0.94
N LEU A 205 22.31 -10.35 -2.03
CA LEU A 205 23.49 -11.23 -2.21
C LEU A 205 24.79 -10.41 -2.16
N ASN A 206 24.94 -9.45 -3.09
CA ASN A 206 26.17 -8.67 -3.24
C ASN A 206 26.56 -7.92 -1.96
N VAL A 207 25.59 -7.34 -1.24
CA VAL A 207 25.85 -6.66 0.04
C VAL A 207 26.28 -7.67 1.09
N MET A 208 25.59 -8.81 1.23
CA MET A 208 25.96 -9.83 2.21
C MET A 208 27.36 -10.41 1.96
N GLU A 209 27.76 -10.67 0.70
CA GLU A 209 29.13 -11.10 0.37
C GLU A 209 30.20 -10.11 0.86
N ASN A 210 29.96 -8.81 0.70
CA ASN A 210 30.87 -7.77 1.19
C ASN A 210 30.87 -7.70 2.74
N LEU A 211 29.69 -7.81 3.37
CA LEU A 211 29.58 -7.81 4.83
C LEU A 211 30.29 -9.02 5.46
N LEU A 212 30.22 -10.21 4.85
CA LEU A 212 30.87 -11.43 5.33
C LEU A 212 32.40 -11.35 5.34
N GLN A 213 33.00 -10.56 4.45
CA GLN A 213 34.43 -10.31 4.41
C GLN A 213 34.88 -9.40 5.57
N GLY A 214 34.16 -8.28 5.78
CA GLY A 214 34.49 -7.31 6.84
C GLY A 214 34.08 -7.74 8.25
N ASN A 215 33.09 -8.62 8.38
CA ASN A 215 32.44 -8.97 9.66
C ASN A 215 32.36 -10.49 9.86
N PRO A 216 33.50 -11.20 10.01
CA PRO A 216 33.53 -12.67 10.01
C PRO A 216 32.74 -13.34 11.16
N ASP A 217 32.44 -12.57 12.22
CA ASP A 217 31.83 -13.02 13.47
C ASP A 217 30.29 -12.89 13.54
N ILE A 218 29.62 -12.34 12.50
CA ILE A 218 28.16 -12.18 12.49
C ILE A 218 27.45 -13.51 12.82
N LYS A 219 26.39 -13.43 13.64
CA LYS A 219 25.54 -14.58 14.02
C LYS A 219 24.14 -14.52 13.45
N ALA A 220 23.63 -13.34 13.15
CA ALA A 220 22.36 -13.18 12.46
C ALA A 220 22.36 -11.99 11.50
N VAL A 221 21.53 -12.06 10.46
CA VAL A 221 21.17 -10.92 9.61
C VAL A 221 19.65 -10.74 9.59
N PHE A 222 19.20 -9.50 9.82
CA PHE A 222 17.83 -9.08 9.50
C PHE A 222 17.84 -8.40 8.13
N ALA A 223 17.06 -8.93 7.19
CA ALA A 223 16.81 -8.28 5.92
C ALA A 223 15.38 -7.72 5.91
N HIS A 224 15.21 -6.45 5.53
CA HIS A 224 13.91 -5.78 5.55
C HIS A 224 12.90 -6.38 4.56
N ASN A 225 13.30 -7.30 3.66
CA ASN A 225 12.37 -8.18 2.96
C ASN A 225 12.99 -9.54 2.58
N ASP A 226 12.12 -10.45 2.14
CA ASP A 226 12.42 -11.82 1.75
C ASP A 226 13.31 -11.91 0.50
N GLU A 227 13.21 -10.98 -0.44
CA GLU A 227 14.11 -10.95 -1.61
C GLU A 227 15.57 -10.75 -1.15
N MET A 228 15.83 -9.73 -0.34
CA MET A 228 17.16 -9.51 0.24
C MET A 228 17.58 -10.64 1.17
N ALA A 229 16.65 -11.24 1.93
CA ALA A 229 16.92 -12.37 2.81
C ALA A 229 17.38 -13.62 2.02
N LEU A 230 16.75 -13.89 0.87
CA LEU A 230 17.08 -15.02 0.00
C LEU A 230 18.44 -14.82 -0.69
N GLY A 231 18.75 -13.61 -1.16
CA GLY A 231 20.08 -13.27 -1.69
C GLY A 231 21.18 -13.38 -0.63
N ALA A 232 20.93 -12.85 0.57
CA ALA A 232 21.88 -12.95 1.68
C ALA A 232 22.13 -14.40 2.10
N LEU A 233 21.08 -15.23 2.11
CA LEU A 233 21.13 -16.66 2.40
C LEU A 233 21.96 -17.45 1.37
N GLU A 234 21.96 -17.03 0.10
CA GLU A 234 22.82 -17.59 -0.96
C GLU A 234 24.30 -17.24 -0.74
N ALA A 235 24.61 -15.99 -0.42
CA ALA A 235 25.97 -15.56 -0.05
C ALA A 235 26.49 -16.30 1.21
N ILE A 236 25.64 -16.44 2.24
CA ILE A 236 25.96 -17.19 3.47
C ILE A 236 26.25 -18.66 3.15
N GLN A 237 25.40 -19.34 2.36
CA GLN A 237 25.61 -20.73 1.95
C GLN A 237 26.90 -20.90 1.14
N SER A 238 27.17 -20.01 0.19
CA SER A 238 28.41 -20.01 -0.61
C SER A 238 29.68 -19.79 0.22
N SER A 239 29.59 -19.03 1.32
CA SER A 239 30.70 -18.82 2.25
C SER A 239 30.96 -19.99 3.23
N GLY A 240 30.07 -20.99 3.27
CA GLY A 240 30.13 -22.11 4.21
C GLY A 240 29.92 -21.72 5.69
N LYS A 241 29.42 -20.51 5.97
CA LYS A 241 29.13 -20.02 7.32
C LYS A 241 27.72 -20.41 7.77
N ASP A 242 27.57 -20.69 9.06
CA ASP A 242 26.27 -20.80 9.73
C ASP A 242 25.89 -19.45 10.35
N ILE A 243 24.89 -18.79 9.78
CA ILE A 243 24.37 -17.47 10.18
C ILE A 243 22.85 -17.50 10.04
N LEU A 244 22.16 -17.08 11.10
CA LEU A 244 20.70 -17.01 11.14
C LEU A 244 20.17 -15.89 10.23
N VAL A 245 19.15 -16.16 9.42
CA VAL A 245 18.59 -15.20 8.46
C VAL A 245 17.11 -14.97 8.77
N VAL A 246 16.72 -13.70 8.94
CA VAL A 246 15.32 -13.27 9.10
C VAL A 246 14.92 -12.36 7.96
N GLY A 247 13.84 -12.72 7.26
CA GLY A 247 13.20 -11.91 6.22
C GLY A 247 11.92 -11.20 6.68
N PHE A 248 11.21 -10.65 5.71
CA PHE A 248 9.93 -9.95 5.86
C PHE A 248 9.14 -10.10 4.55
N ASP A 249 7.81 -10.09 4.60
CA ASP A 249 6.82 -10.23 3.50
C ASP A 249 6.08 -11.56 3.51
N GLY A 250 6.74 -12.70 3.73
CA GLY A 250 6.10 -14.03 3.68
C GLY A 250 5.92 -14.56 2.27
N ASN A 251 6.83 -14.23 1.35
CA ASN A 251 6.80 -14.65 -0.05
C ASN A 251 6.94 -16.18 -0.18
N GLU A 252 6.40 -16.77 -1.24
CA GLU A 252 6.36 -18.23 -1.39
C GLU A 252 7.76 -18.88 -1.37
N ASP A 253 8.76 -18.27 -2.04
CA ASP A 253 10.16 -18.70 -1.99
C ASP A 253 10.70 -18.75 -0.55
N ALA A 254 10.42 -17.72 0.25
CA ALA A 254 10.86 -17.64 1.64
C ALA A 254 10.15 -18.67 2.53
N LEU A 255 8.84 -18.85 2.39
CA LEU A 255 8.08 -19.89 3.08
C LEU A 255 8.58 -21.29 2.69
N ASN A 256 8.95 -21.51 1.44
CA ASN A 256 9.53 -22.78 0.97
C ASN A 256 10.98 -22.97 1.49
N SER A 257 11.76 -21.90 1.57
CA SER A 257 13.10 -21.89 2.19
C SER A 257 13.05 -22.21 3.70
N ILE A 258 12.03 -21.72 4.41
CA ILE A 258 11.77 -22.04 5.82
C ILE A 258 11.37 -23.51 6.01
N LYS A 259 10.48 -24.05 5.14
CA LYS A 259 10.13 -25.49 5.15
C LYS A 259 11.38 -26.36 4.94
N ALA A 260 12.23 -25.99 3.98
CA ALA A 260 13.52 -26.64 3.74
C ALA A 260 14.51 -26.49 4.91
N GLY A 261 14.30 -25.54 5.83
CA GLY A 261 15.19 -25.26 6.96
C GLY A 261 16.43 -24.46 6.58
N LYS A 262 16.36 -23.66 5.51
CA LYS A 262 17.43 -22.76 5.06
C LYS A 262 17.25 -21.35 5.65
N LEU A 263 16.19 -20.64 5.26
CA LEU A 263 15.78 -19.38 5.89
C LEU A 263 15.23 -19.67 7.29
N SER A 264 15.62 -18.89 8.30
CA SER A 264 15.32 -19.21 9.70
C SER A 264 13.91 -18.73 10.13
N ALA A 265 13.51 -17.53 9.69
CA ALA A 265 12.17 -17.01 9.82
C ALA A 265 11.86 -15.90 8.80
N THR A 266 10.59 -15.54 8.66
CA THR A 266 10.16 -14.29 8.01
C THR A 266 9.00 -13.65 8.78
N VAL A 267 8.97 -12.33 8.83
CA VAL A 267 7.81 -11.57 9.32
C VAL A 267 6.82 -11.44 8.16
N ALA A 268 5.91 -12.42 8.06
CA ALA A 268 4.94 -12.51 6.99
C ALA A 268 3.89 -11.40 7.05
N GLN A 269 3.67 -10.79 5.89
CA GLN A 269 2.66 -9.79 5.59
C GLN A 269 1.44 -10.45 4.91
N GLN A 270 0.45 -9.64 4.51
CA GLN A 270 -0.71 -10.09 3.75
C GLN A 270 -0.98 -9.18 2.54
N PRO A 271 -0.15 -9.20 1.48
CA PRO A 271 -0.26 -8.29 0.33
C PRO A 271 -1.63 -8.36 -0.37
N GLU A 272 -2.20 -9.55 -0.58
CA GLU A 272 -3.55 -9.70 -1.14
C GLU A 272 -4.62 -9.00 -0.26
N LEU A 273 -4.47 -9.04 1.06
CA LEU A 273 -5.39 -8.38 2.00
C LEU A 273 -5.20 -6.86 1.99
N ILE A 274 -3.96 -6.36 1.92
CA ILE A 274 -3.66 -4.93 1.76
C ILE A 274 -4.36 -4.38 0.51
N GLY A 275 -4.17 -5.04 -0.64
CA GLY A 275 -4.83 -4.64 -1.89
C GLY A 275 -6.36 -4.70 -1.82
N LYS A 276 -6.90 -5.74 -1.18
CA LYS A 276 -8.34 -5.89 -0.94
C LYS A 276 -8.92 -4.75 -0.08
N LEU A 277 -8.28 -4.46 1.06
CA LEU A 277 -8.73 -3.46 2.03
C LEU A 277 -8.70 -2.05 1.43
N ALA A 278 -7.70 -1.73 0.62
CA ALA A 278 -7.61 -0.44 -0.07
C ALA A 278 -8.72 -0.23 -1.11
N VAL A 279 -9.09 -1.25 -1.88
CA VAL A 279 -10.27 -1.18 -2.77
C VAL A 279 -11.56 -0.99 -1.97
N GLY A 280 -11.68 -1.67 -0.82
CA GLY A 280 -12.79 -1.45 0.11
C GLY A 280 -12.87 0.00 0.60
N ALA A 281 -11.75 0.54 1.07
CA ALA A 281 -11.63 1.93 1.53
C ALA A 281 -11.96 2.94 0.41
N ALA A 282 -11.41 2.76 -0.79
CA ALA A 282 -11.70 3.63 -1.94
C ALA A 282 -13.19 3.59 -2.31
N SER A 283 -13.75 2.38 -2.40
CA SER A 283 -15.17 2.21 -2.68
C SER A 283 -16.05 2.89 -1.63
N ASP A 284 -15.65 2.94 -0.36
CA ASP A 284 -16.43 3.56 0.71
C ASP A 284 -16.23 5.07 0.83
N VAL A 285 -15.03 5.60 0.58
CA VAL A 285 -14.78 7.04 0.41
C VAL A 285 -15.62 7.59 -0.76
N LEU A 286 -15.66 6.88 -1.89
CA LEU A 286 -16.49 7.24 -3.05
C LEU A 286 -18.00 7.18 -2.80
N LYS A 287 -18.44 6.53 -1.71
CA LYS A 287 -19.83 6.55 -1.22
C LYS A 287 -20.06 7.63 -0.15
N GLY A 288 -19.10 8.52 0.09
CA GLY A 288 -19.17 9.57 1.11
C GLY A 288 -19.04 9.05 2.55
N LYS A 289 -18.57 7.82 2.76
CA LYS A 289 -18.30 7.29 4.11
C LYS A 289 -16.95 7.77 4.63
N LYS A 290 -16.82 7.83 5.96
CA LYS A 290 -15.52 7.95 6.63
C LYS A 290 -14.84 6.58 6.70
N VAL A 291 -13.52 6.57 6.56
CA VAL A 291 -12.64 5.40 6.75
C VAL A 291 -11.63 5.70 7.86
N GLU A 292 -11.01 4.66 8.41
CA GLU A 292 -9.91 4.82 9.37
C GLU A 292 -8.66 5.34 8.65
N LYS A 293 -7.91 6.25 9.29
CA LYS A 293 -6.70 6.85 8.67
C LYS A 293 -5.55 5.86 8.49
N ASN A 294 -5.47 4.82 9.32
CA ASN A 294 -4.54 3.72 9.19
C ASN A 294 -5.32 2.40 9.30
N ILE A 295 -5.35 1.62 8.23
CA ILE A 295 -6.05 0.33 8.15
C ILE A 295 -5.00 -0.77 8.22
N ALA A 296 -4.88 -1.42 9.37
CA ALA A 296 -3.79 -2.35 9.67
C ALA A 296 -3.97 -3.73 9.00
N ALA A 297 -2.94 -4.16 8.26
CA ALA A 297 -2.79 -5.55 7.81
C ALA A 297 -2.06 -6.39 8.89
N PRO A 298 -2.58 -7.55 9.32
CA PRO A 298 -1.96 -8.32 10.41
C PRO A 298 -0.66 -9.00 9.98
N LEU A 299 0.41 -8.77 10.76
CA LEU A 299 1.68 -9.48 10.66
C LEU A 299 1.65 -10.82 11.40
N LYS A 300 2.48 -11.77 10.97
CA LYS A 300 2.78 -13.01 11.69
C LYS A 300 4.24 -13.41 11.48
N LEU A 301 4.93 -13.83 12.55
CA LEU A 301 6.23 -14.48 12.41
C LEU A 301 6.04 -15.92 11.94
N GLU A 302 6.54 -16.25 10.76
CA GLU A 302 6.62 -17.64 10.26
C GLU A 302 8.03 -18.17 10.48
N GLN A 303 8.14 -19.34 11.11
CA GLN A 303 9.39 -20.07 11.35
C GLN A 303 9.15 -21.56 11.15
N LYS A 304 10.21 -22.36 11.06
CA LYS A 304 10.10 -23.82 11.07
C LYS A 304 9.59 -24.30 12.43
N LYS A 305 8.62 -25.22 12.42
CA LYS A 305 8.11 -25.93 13.60
C LYS A 305 8.98 -27.12 13.95
#